data_AF-A0AAX4NHH5-F1
#
_entry.id   AF-A0AAX4NHH5-F1
#
_cell.length_a   1.000
_cell.length_b   1.000
_cell.length_c   1.000
_cell.angle_alpha   90.00
_cell.angle_beta   90.00
_cell.angle_gamma   90.00
#
_symmetry.space_group_name_H-M   'P 1'
#
loop_
_entity.id
_entity.type
_entity.pdbx_description
1 polymer ?
#
loop_
_entity_poly.entity_id
_entity_poly.type
_entity_poly.pdbx_seq_one_letter_code
_entity_poly.pdbx_strand_id
1 'polypeptide(L)'
;MLIRDIDRKLDMRLVLKVRQATELFNVTSELDIKLPTYVYGVDGTSRISTYFPKILKGVNMMALLNRFNATEREDSYVVDSRINNLEDLAIIGKLIDLPSFVINRADMYRGFLNIYARFHSSQIDAVSDLVAQYTADSENARVEWLGPSQGIIRIMDLINSDYPVSILTYEFSLWNEDKNEIDLAHEAEIIGELKNSQDKDSYLRLVVYSHHVISNPINNLLPISTKDNIYEFRFSSPFLKSVRSDANKNHIMRLRHFVKPAGDKLRVTVFLPRSSMYEYYSLLYSKARKNDHGVTIMHLLPYSSDVWEFL
;
A
#
# COMPACT_ATOMS: atom_id res chain seq x y z
N MET A 1 11.14 16.08 9.54
CA MET A 1 10.80 15.67 8.16
C MET A 1 9.28 15.65 7.92
N LEU A 2 8.86 16.14 6.75
CA LEU A 2 7.50 16.09 6.19
C LEU A 2 7.43 15.08 5.03
N ILE A 3 6.23 14.61 4.67
CA ILE A 3 6.07 13.68 3.53
C ILE A 3 6.51 14.33 2.20
N ARG A 4 6.36 15.66 2.05
CA ARG A 4 6.84 16.35 0.84
C ARG A 4 8.36 16.22 0.64
N ASP A 5 9.13 16.07 1.71
CA ASP A 5 10.59 15.97 1.65
C ASP A 5 11.04 14.64 1.00
N ILE A 6 10.15 13.64 0.96
CA ILE A 6 10.40 12.32 0.38
C ILE A 6 9.72 12.11 -0.97
N ASP A 7 9.10 13.14 -1.55
CA ASP A 7 8.21 13.01 -2.72
C ASP A 7 8.82 12.19 -3.86
N ARG A 8 10.10 12.48 -4.17
CA ARG A 8 10.86 11.88 -5.27
C ARG A 8 11.98 10.95 -4.82
N LYS A 9 12.00 10.53 -3.55
CA LYS A 9 13.02 9.59 -3.05
C LYS A 9 12.86 8.18 -3.64
N LEU A 10 11.64 7.78 -4.02
CA LEU A 10 11.44 6.67 -4.95
C LEU A 10 11.30 7.25 -6.36
N ASP A 11 12.45 7.37 -7.01
CA ASP A 11 12.70 8.11 -8.24
C ASP A 11 12.34 7.34 -9.50
N MET A 12 12.02 6.04 -9.40
CA MET A 12 11.60 5.21 -10.52
C MET A 12 10.14 4.77 -10.38
N ARG A 13 9.50 4.54 -11.53
CA ARG A 13 8.12 4.09 -11.68
C ARG A 13 8.04 2.90 -12.61
N LEU A 14 7.25 1.91 -12.20
CA LEU A 14 6.82 0.77 -13.01
C LEU A 14 5.30 0.83 -13.22
N VAL A 15 4.87 0.63 -14.47
CA VAL A 15 3.48 0.30 -14.81
C VAL A 15 3.48 -1.07 -15.48
N LEU A 16 3.00 -2.06 -14.74
CA LEU A 16 2.92 -3.45 -15.18
C LEU A 16 1.45 -3.80 -15.44
N LYS A 17 1.16 -4.35 -16.61
CA LYS A 17 -0.16 -4.91 -16.93
C LYS A 17 -0.06 -6.41 -16.95
N VAL A 18 -0.92 -7.08 -16.20
CA VAL A 18 -1.01 -8.53 -16.13
C VAL A 18 -2.42 -8.95 -16.49
N ARG A 19 -2.59 -10.03 -17.23
CA ARG A 19 -3.86 -10.67 -17.57
C ARG A 19 -3.80 -12.13 -17.16
N GLN A 20 -4.94 -12.71 -16.85
CA GLN A 20 -5.07 -14.14 -16.63
C GLN A 20 -6.36 -14.67 -17.19
N ALA A 21 -6.37 -15.96 -17.53
CA ALA A 21 -7.56 -16.69 -17.97
C ALA A 21 -8.45 -17.09 -16.80
N THR A 22 -8.85 -16.13 -15.96
CA THR A 22 -9.82 -16.33 -14.88
C THR A 22 -11.14 -15.66 -15.20
N GLU A 23 -12.21 -16.14 -14.58
CA GLU A 23 -13.55 -15.59 -14.78
C GLU A 23 -13.62 -14.08 -14.45
N LEU A 24 -12.94 -13.65 -13.38
CA LEU A 24 -12.91 -12.24 -12.98
C LEU A 24 -12.26 -11.37 -14.08
N PHE A 25 -11.15 -11.82 -14.66
CA PHE A 25 -10.47 -11.10 -15.74
C PHE A 25 -11.29 -11.09 -17.02
N ASN A 26 -11.99 -12.18 -17.33
CA ASN A 26 -12.90 -12.23 -18.48
C ASN A 26 -14.06 -11.26 -18.32
N VAL A 27 -14.69 -11.21 -17.16
CA VAL A 27 -15.86 -10.34 -16.97
C VAL A 27 -15.45 -8.87 -16.92
N THR A 28 -14.33 -8.56 -16.28
CA THR A 28 -13.78 -7.20 -16.29
C THR A 28 -13.26 -6.78 -17.67
N SER A 29 -13.15 -7.69 -18.65
CA SER A 29 -12.82 -7.36 -20.04
C SER A 29 -13.96 -6.66 -20.78
N GLU A 30 -15.19 -6.91 -20.35
CA GLU A 30 -16.40 -6.29 -20.92
C GLU A 30 -16.73 -4.93 -20.29
N LEU A 31 -16.02 -4.56 -19.21
CA LEU A 31 -16.24 -3.31 -18.49
C LEU A 31 -15.30 -2.21 -19.01
N ASP A 32 -15.88 -1.10 -19.48
CA ASP A 32 -15.10 0.08 -19.88
C ASP A 32 -14.91 1.08 -18.73
N ILE A 33 -14.56 0.56 -17.56
CA ILE A 33 -14.32 1.34 -16.35
C ILE A 33 -13.15 0.77 -15.57
N LYS A 34 -12.39 1.63 -14.90
CA LYS A 34 -11.33 1.19 -13.99
C LYS A 34 -11.94 0.82 -12.65
N LEU A 35 -11.80 -0.44 -12.27
CA LEU A 35 -12.19 -0.91 -10.94
C LEU A 35 -11.00 -0.78 -10.02
N PRO A 36 -11.09 -0.03 -8.91
CA PRO A 36 -10.00 0.04 -7.94
C PRO A 36 -9.67 -1.35 -7.42
N THR A 37 -8.39 -1.60 -7.22
CA THR A 37 -7.90 -2.90 -6.80
C THR A 37 -6.86 -2.73 -5.70
N TYR A 38 -6.97 -3.53 -4.64
CA TYR A 38 -6.06 -3.51 -3.51
C TYR A 38 -5.29 -4.83 -3.44
N VAL A 39 -3.95 -4.73 -3.47
CA VAL A 39 -3.03 -5.85 -3.30
C VAL A 39 -2.54 -5.88 -1.86
N TYR A 40 -2.75 -7.00 -1.17
CA TYR A 40 -2.41 -7.13 0.24
C TYR A 40 -2.05 -8.57 0.64
N GLY A 41 -1.35 -8.70 1.75
CA GLY A 41 -1.03 -9.99 2.37
C GLY A 41 -2.03 -10.37 3.45
N VAL A 42 -2.44 -11.63 3.51
CA VAL A 42 -3.16 -12.23 4.65
C VAL A 42 -2.82 -13.72 4.75
N ASP A 43 -2.56 -14.19 5.97
CA ASP A 43 -2.22 -15.58 6.28
C ASP A 43 -1.10 -16.14 5.38
N GLY A 44 -0.04 -15.35 5.18
CA GLY A 44 1.09 -15.73 4.32
C GLY A 44 0.81 -15.80 2.82
N THR A 45 -0.37 -15.35 2.36
CA THR A 45 -0.75 -15.32 0.94
C THR A 45 -0.95 -13.90 0.44
N SER A 46 -0.59 -13.63 -0.81
CA SER A 46 -0.94 -12.38 -1.48
C SER A 46 -2.34 -12.50 -2.08
N ARG A 47 -3.15 -11.48 -1.89
CA ARG A 47 -4.54 -11.41 -2.35
C ARG A 47 -4.82 -10.10 -3.05
N ILE A 48 -5.86 -10.13 -3.87
CA ILE A 48 -6.39 -9.01 -4.61
C ILE A 48 -7.86 -8.84 -4.25
N SER A 49 -8.20 -7.67 -3.72
CA SER A 49 -9.59 -7.23 -3.59
C SER A 49 -9.91 -6.24 -4.70
N THR A 50 -10.88 -6.55 -5.54
CA THR A 50 -11.39 -5.66 -6.61
C THR A 50 -12.71 -5.06 -6.17
N TYR A 51 -12.80 -3.72 -6.23
CA TYR A 51 -13.95 -2.95 -5.75
C TYR A 51 -14.84 -2.58 -6.94
N PHE A 52 -16.07 -3.06 -6.93
CA PHE A 52 -17.12 -2.78 -7.91
C PHE A 52 -18.03 -1.67 -7.36
N PRO A 53 -17.97 -0.44 -7.89
CA PRO A 53 -18.84 0.64 -7.45
C PRO A 53 -20.33 0.29 -7.56
N LYS A 54 -21.12 0.62 -6.53
CA LYS A 54 -22.57 0.37 -6.51
C LYS A 54 -23.38 1.11 -7.58
N ILE A 55 -22.79 2.11 -8.23
CA ILE A 55 -23.40 2.82 -9.36
C ILE A 55 -23.55 1.91 -10.61
N LEU A 56 -22.79 0.82 -10.67
CA LEU A 56 -22.84 -0.17 -11.75
C LEU A 56 -24.02 -1.12 -11.52
N LYS A 57 -25.25 -0.61 -11.68
CA LYS A 57 -26.46 -1.43 -11.53
C LYS A 57 -26.88 -2.04 -12.87
N GLY A 58 -27.03 -3.36 -12.87
CA GLY A 58 -27.60 -4.15 -13.95
C GLY A 58 -27.83 -5.59 -13.49
N VAL A 59 -28.87 -6.26 -13.98
CA VAL A 59 -29.25 -7.62 -13.55
C VAL A 59 -28.08 -8.61 -13.71
N ASN A 60 -27.32 -8.48 -14.80
CA ASN A 60 -26.14 -9.33 -15.07
C ASN A 60 -24.98 -9.08 -14.08
N MET A 61 -24.78 -7.83 -13.63
CA MET A 61 -23.73 -7.50 -12.66
C MET A 61 -24.03 -8.07 -11.28
N MET A 62 -25.28 -8.03 -10.82
CA MET A 62 -25.64 -8.62 -9.52
C MET A 62 -25.53 -10.15 -9.54
N ALA A 63 -25.93 -10.81 -10.63
CA ALA A 63 -25.74 -12.24 -10.80
C ALA A 63 -24.25 -12.62 -10.74
N LEU A 64 -23.39 -11.82 -11.38
CA LEU A 64 -21.94 -12.00 -11.34
C LEU A 64 -21.37 -11.82 -9.93
N LEU A 65 -21.72 -10.72 -9.25
CA LEU A 65 -21.23 -10.42 -7.92
C LEU A 65 -21.64 -11.51 -6.92
N ASN A 66 -22.86 -12.03 -7.04
CA ASN A 66 -23.31 -13.17 -6.25
C ASN A 66 -22.48 -14.44 -6.54
N ARG A 67 -22.16 -14.70 -7.81
CA ARG A 67 -21.31 -15.85 -8.20
C ARG A 67 -19.91 -15.79 -7.60
N PHE A 68 -19.35 -14.59 -7.45
CA PHE A 68 -18.05 -14.39 -6.79
C PHE A 68 -18.11 -14.28 -5.27
N ASN A 69 -19.27 -14.47 -4.64
CA ASN A 69 -19.48 -14.22 -3.22
C ASN A 69 -19.01 -12.81 -2.80
N ALA A 70 -19.33 -11.81 -3.62
CA ALA A 70 -18.89 -10.45 -3.37
C ALA A 70 -19.41 -9.94 -2.01
N THR A 71 -18.52 -9.32 -1.24
CA THR A 71 -18.90 -8.71 0.04
C THR A 71 -19.42 -7.31 -0.21
N GLU A 72 -20.63 -7.01 0.24
CA GLU A 72 -21.19 -5.67 0.17
C GLU A 72 -20.51 -4.74 1.19
N ARG A 73 -20.13 -3.54 0.73
CA ARG A 73 -19.61 -2.42 1.51
C ARG A 73 -20.47 -1.19 1.26
N GLU A 74 -20.20 -0.10 1.96
CA GLU A 74 -21.00 1.13 1.87
C GLU A 74 -21.22 1.57 0.40
N ASP A 75 -20.13 1.74 -0.36
CA ASP A 75 -20.18 2.27 -1.74
C ASP A 75 -19.81 1.25 -2.84
N SER A 76 -19.46 0.02 -2.47
CA SER A 76 -18.97 -0.98 -3.43
C SER A 76 -19.32 -2.40 -3.04
N TYR A 77 -19.24 -3.31 -4.00
CA TYR A 77 -19.11 -4.75 -3.78
C TYR A 77 -17.65 -5.15 -3.95
N VAL A 78 -17.13 -5.99 -3.06
CA VAL A 78 -15.72 -6.42 -3.10
C VAL A 78 -15.65 -7.88 -3.50
N VAL A 79 -14.96 -8.15 -4.61
CA VAL A 79 -14.58 -9.51 -5.02
C VAL A 79 -13.13 -9.74 -4.65
N ASP A 80 -12.87 -10.82 -3.92
CA ASP A 80 -11.55 -11.13 -3.41
C ASP A 80 -10.97 -12.41 -4.03
N SER A 81 -9.69 -12.39 -4.39
CA SER A 81 -9.03 -13.46 -5.14
C SER A 81 -7.58 -13.67 -4.69
N ARG A 82 -7.08 -14.92 -4.73
CA ARG A 82 -5.69 -15.25 -4.36
C ARG A 82 -4.75 -15.03 -5.55
N ILE A 83 -3.60 -14.39 -5.31
CA ILE A 83 -2.52 -14.19 -6.31
C ILE A 83 -1.72 -15.49 -6.52
N ASN A 84 -1.40 -16.20 -5.43
CA ASN A 84 -0.38 -17.26 -5.42
C ASN A 84 -0.71 -18.51 -6.25
N ASN A 85 -1.97 -18.69 -6.69
CA ASN A 85 -2.37 -19.87 -7.45
C ASN A 85 -2.24 -19.67 -8.97
N LEU A 86 -1.68 -18.55 -9.42
CA LEU A 86 -1.78 -18.12 -10.80
C LEU A 86 -0.41 -17.63 -11.28
N GLU A 87 0.18 -18.38 -12.20
CA GLU A 87 1.58 -18.27 -12.65
C GLU A 87 1.97 -16.84 -13.03
N ASP A 88 1.13 -16.16 -13.84
CA ASP A 88 1.41 -14.79 -14.30
C ASP A 88 1.33 -13.71 -13.20
N LEU A 89 0.65 -13.98 -12.08
CA LEU A 89 0.54 -13.02 -10.97
C LEU A 89 1.67 -13.18 -9.94
N ALA A 90 2.48 -14.24 -10.04
CA ALA A 90 3.60 -14.48 -9.13
C ALA A 90 4.64 -13.36 -9.15
N ILE A 91 4.81 -12.69 -10.31
CA ILE A 91 5.68 -11.52 -10.45
C ILE A 91 5.34 -10.42 -9.43
N ILE A 92 4.05 -10.18 -9.14
CA ILE A 92 3.62 -9.13 -8.22
C ILE A 92 4.14 -9.43 -6.81
N GLY A 93 4.02 -10.69 -6.37
CA GLY A 93 4.55 -11.12 -5.08
C GLY A 93 6.07 -10.91 -4.99
N LYS A 94 6.81 -11.31 -6.03
CA LYS A 94 8.27 -11.14 -6.10
C LYS A 94 8.70 -9.67 -6.09
N LEU A 95 8.00 -8.81 -6.85
CA LEU A 95 8.28 -7.38 -6.90
C LEU A 95 8.04 -6.70 -5.55
N ILE A 96 6.96 -7.02 -4.85
CA ILE A 96 6.66 -6.45 -3.51
C ILE A 96 7.77 -6.79 -2.48
N ASP A 97 8.41 -7.95 -2.67
CA ASP A 97 9.48 -8.40 -1.78
C ASP A 97 10.82 -7.69 -2.05
N LEU A 98 11.01 -7.06 -3.22
CA LEU A 98 12.22 -6.26 -3.50
C LEU A 98 12.33 -5.05 -2.56
N PRO A 99 13.54 -4.67 -2.14
CA PRO A 99 13.76 -3.45 -1.37
C PRO A 99 13.18 -2.22 -2.10
N SER A 100 12.66 -1.24 -1.35
CA SER A 100 12.12 0.03 -1.86
C SER A 100 10.89 -0.04 -2.77
N PHE A 101 10.47 -1.24 -3.21
CA PHE A 101 9.34 -1.40 -4.10
C PHE A 101 8.01 -1.20 -3.35
N VAL A 102 7.23 -0.21 -3.79
CA VAL A 102 5.94 0.14 -3.19
C VAL A 102 4.87 0.20 -4.28
N ILE A 103 3.80 -0.58 -4.13
CA ILE A 103 2.64 -0.49 -5.00
C ILE A 103 1.83 0.72 -4.56
N ASN A 104 1.54 1.58 -5.51
CA ASN A 104 0.93 2.86 -5.25
C ASN A 104 -0.56 2.91 -5.58
N ARG A 105 -0.93 2.12 -6.58
CA ARG A 105 -2.30 1.96 -7.08
C ARG A 105 -2.33 0.64 -7.84
N ALA A 106 -3.47 -0.02 -7.79
CA ALA A 106 -3.82 -1.05 -8.75
C ALA A 106 -5.26 -0.83 -9.23
N ASP A 107 -5.54 -1.25 -10.46
CA ASP A 107 -6.90 -1.31 -10.99
C ASP A 107 -7.07 -2.45 -11.97
N MET A 108 -8.30 -2.98 -12.04
CA MET A 108 -8.74 -3.86 -13.12
C MET A 108 -9.38 -3.00 -14.22
N TYR A 109 -8.90 -3.15 -15.46
CA TYR A 109 -9.46 -2.44 -16.61
C TYR A 109 -9.33 -3.30 -17.87
N ARG A 110 -10.45 -3.49 -18.58
CA ARG A 110 -10.52 -4.29 -19.83
C ARG A 110 -9.81 -5.64 -19.71
N GLY A 111 -10.01 -6.32 -18.59
CA GLY A 111 -9.47 -7.65 -18.32
C GLY A 111 -7.97 -7.68 -18.06
N PHE A 112 -7.36 -6.55 -17.72
CA PHE A 112 -5.99 -6.46 -17.21
C PHE A 112 -6.01 -5.94 -15.78
N LEU A 113 -5.17 -6.54 -14.94
CA LEU A 113 -4.70 -5.95 -13.70
C LEU A 113 -3.53 -5.01 -14.00
N ASN A 114 -3.73 -3.72 -13.76
CA ASN A 114 -2.70 -2.70 -13.89
C ASN A 114 -2.11 -2.41 -12.51
N ILE A 115 -0.80 -2.60 -12.37
CA ILE A 115 -0.04 -2.29 -11.15
C ILE A 115 0.82 -1.06 -11.40
N TYR A 116 0.64 -0.03 -10.59
CA TYR A 116 1.42 1.19 -10.61
C TYR A 116 2.29 1.21 -9.36
N ALA A 117 3.60 1.16 -9.52
CA ALA A 117 4.55 1.09 -8.41
C ALA A 117 5.67 2.11 -8.55
N ARG A 118 6.28 2.45 -7.42
CA ARG A 118 7.51 3.22 -7.32
C ARG A 118 8.59 2.42 -6.61
N PHE A 119 9.84 2.72 -6.93
CA PHE A 119 11.02 2.17 -6.28
C PHE A 119 12.21 3.11 -6.45
N HIS A 120 13.31 2.85 -5.74
CA HIS A 120 14.54 3.61 -5.89
C HIS A 120 15.42 3.04 -7.01
N SER A 121 16.07 3.89 -7.80
CA SER A 121 16.88 3.53 -8.95
C SER A 121 18.03 2.57 -8.64
N SER A 122 18.50 2.50 -7.39
CA SER A 122 19.45 1.44 -6.97
C SER A 122 18.90 0.01 -7.10
N GLN A 123 17.60 -0.16 -7.33
CA GLN A 123 16.94 -1.45 -7.53
C GLN A 123 16.53 -1.70 -8.98
N ILE A 124 16.94 -0.86 -9.94
CA ILE A 124 16.50 -0.95 -11.34
C ILE A 124 16.88 -2.28 -12.00
N ASP A 125 18.07 -2.80 -11.73
CA ASP A 125 18.53 -4.07 -12.31
C ASP A 125 17.66 -5.23 -11.80
N ALA A 126 17.45 -5.31 -10.48
CA ALA A 126 16.62 -6.34 -9.87
C ALA A 126 15.14 -6.29 -10.34
N VAL A 127 14.58 -5.09 -10.50
CA VAL A 127 13.24 -4.91 -11.05
C VAL A 127 13.19 -5.34 -12.53
N SER A 128 14.17 -4.92 -13.33
CA SER A 128 14.22 -5.21 -14.77
C SER A 128 14.38 -6.71 -15.02
N ASP A 129 15.25 -7.38 -14.26
CA ASP A 129 15.47 -8.82 -14.33
C ASP A 129 14.20 -9.61 -14.00
N LEU A 130 13.51 -9.25 -12.90
CA LEU A 130 12.25 -9.89 -12.53
C LEU A 130 11.17 -9.67 -13.59
N VAL A 131 11.08 -8.48 -14.15
CA VAL A 131 10.09 -8.18 -15.18
C VAL A 131 10.40 -8.95 -16.45
N ALA A 132 11.65 -8.93 -16.92
CA ALA A 132 12.08 -9.65 -18.12
C ALA A 132 11.77 -11.15 -18.06
N GLN A 133 12.01 -11.80 -16.90
CA GLN A 133 11.71 -13.22 -16.68
C GLN A 133 10.25 -13.60 -16.93
N TYR A 134 9.31 -12.67 -16.71
CA TYR A 134 7.87 -12.93 -16.80
C TYR A 134 7.23 -12.30 -18.03
N THR A 135 7.88 -11.34 -18.69
CA THR A 135 7.32 -10.65 -19.87
C THR A 135 7.98 -11.05 -21.19
N ALA A 136 9.16 -11.68 -21.19
CA ALA A 136 9.90 -11.95 -22.42
C ALA A 136 9.10 -12.80 -23.44
N ASP A 137 8.36 -13.79 -22.94
CA ASP A 137 7.62 -14.76 -23.78
C ASP A 137 6.14 -14.84 -23.42
N SER A 138 5.61 -13.89 -22.63
CA SER A 138 4.23 -13.94 -22.13
C SER A 138 3.35 -12.90 -22.80
N GLU A 139 2.25 -13.35 -23.42
CA GLU A 139 1.16 -12.45 -23.86
C GLU A 139 0.35 -11.88 -22.68
N ASN A 140 0.53 -12.47 -21.49
CA ASN A 140 -0.26 -12.18 -20.30
C ASN A 140 0.40 -11.12 -19.40
N ALA A 141 1.65 -10.74 -19.62
CA ALA A 141 2.32 -9.71 -18.83
C ALA A 141 3.10 -8.74 -19.72
N ARG A 142 2.89 -7.44 -19.53
CA ARG A 142 3.59 -6.39 -20.30
C ARG A 142 3.96 -5.20 -19.44
N VAL A 143 5.13 -4.63 -19.73
CA VAL A 143 5.55 -3.33 -19.19
C VAL A 143 4.97 -2.24 -20.06
N GLU A 144 4.14 -1.39 -19.48
CA GLU A 144 3.65 -0.18 -20.15
C GLU A 144 4.59 1.01 -19.91
N TRP A 145 5.25 1.04 -18.75
CA TRP A 145 6.20 2.08 -18.41
C TRP A 145 7.24 1.59 -17.41
N LEU A 146 8.51 1.91 -17.66
CA LEU A 146 9.61 1.76 -16.71
C LEU A 146 10.54 2.96 -16.88
N GLY A 147 10.59 3.84 -15.89
CA GLY A 147 11.34 5.10 -16.01
C GLY A 147 11.15 6.03 -14.82
N PRO A 148 11.49 7.32 -14.95
CA PRO A 148 11.39 8.28 -13.86
C PRO A 148 9.98 8.39 -13.25
N SER A 149 9.94 8.53 -11.94
CA SER A 149 8.75 8.75 -11.12
C SER A 149 8.34 10.23 -11.13
N GLN A 150 7.03 10.48 -11.10
CA GLN A 150 6.48 11.83 -10.97
C GLN A 150 6.37 12.30 -9.51
N GLY A 151 6.73 11.43 -8.55
CA GLY A 151 6.60 11.69 -7.12
C GLY A 151 5.28 11.20 -6.52
N ILE A 152 5.23 11.04 -5.19
CA ILE A 152 4.02 10.64 -4.45
C ILE A 152 2.89 11.65 -4.60
N ILE A 153 3.20 12.95 -4.55
CA ILE A 153 2.22 14.04 -4.55
C ILE A 153 1.38 13.97 -5.83
N ARG A 154 2.05 13.94 -6.98
CA ARG A 154 1.38 13.86 -8.28
C ARG A 154 0.57 12.57 -8.45
N ILE A 155 1.07 11.45 -7.91
CA ILE A 155 0.35 10.18 -7.94
C ILE A 155 -0.94 10.26 -7.11
N MET A 156 -0.88 10.86 -5.92
CA MET A 156 -2.06 11.03 -5.07
C MET A 156 -3.09 11.99 -5.68
N ASP A 157 -2.64 13.06 -6.36
CA ASP A 157 -3.54 13.94 -7.12
C ASP A 157 -4.30 13.17 -8.21
N LEU A 158 -3.59 12.32 -8.96
CA LEU A 158 -4.19 11.48 -10.01
C LEU A 158 -5.12 10.40 -9.44
N ILE A 159 -4.84 9.88 -8.26
CA ILE A 159 -5.76 8.97 -7.58
C ILE A 159 -7.01 9.73 -7.13
N ASN A 160 -6.84 10.91 -6.53
CA ASN A 160 -7.94 11.73 -6.03
C ASN A 160 -8.86 12.25 -7.15
N SER A 161 -8.34 12.46 -8.37
CA SER A 161 -9.16 12.80 -9.54
C SER A 161 -10.03 11.63 -10.01
N ASP A 162 -9.62 10.39 -9.75
CA ASP A 162 -10.36 9.19 -10.14
C ASP A 162 -11.39 8.79 -9.09
N TYR A 163 -11.04 8.89 -7.81
CA TYR A 163 -11.98 8.73 -6.69
C TYR A 163 -11.55 9.55 -5.47
N PRO A 164 -12.50 10.13 -4.70
CA PRO A 164 -12.16 10.99 -3.58
C PRO A 164 -11.30 10.29 -2.52
N VAL A 165 -10.20 10.94 -2.14
CA VAL A 165 -9.30 10.49 -1.08
C VAL A 165 -9.57 11.30 0.19
N SER A 166 -9.36 10.64 1.33
CA SER A 166 -9.35 11.25 2.65
C SER A 166 -8.10 10.81 3.41
N ILE A 167 -7.76 11.59 4.43
CA ILE A 167 -6.54 11.43 5.24
C ILE A 167 -6.95 11.24 6.69
N LEU A 168 -6.36 10.24 7.33
CA LEU A 168 -6.44 10.02 8.77
C LEU A 168 -5.03 10.03 9.35
N THR A 169 -4.74 10.98 10.24
CA THR A 169 -3.52 11.00 11.03
C THR A 169 -3.85 10.74 12.49
N TYR A 170 -3.19 9.77 13.09
CA TYR A 170 -3.36 9.42 14.49
C TYR A 170 -2.02 9.13 15.17
N GLU A 171 -2.00 9.26 16.48
CA GLU A 171 -0.87 8.94 17.33
C GLU A 171 -1.26 7.88 18.35
N PHE A 172 -0.31 7.00 18.68
CA PHE A 172 -0.47 6.05 19.79
C PHE A 172 0.87 5.85 20.49
N SER A 173 0.81 5.54 21.78
CA SER A 173 1.99 5.24 22.59
C SER A 173 2.54 3.86 22.26
N LEU A 174 3.86 3.77 22.21
CA LEU A 174 4.58 2.54 21.96
C LEU A 174 4.69 1.70 23.24
N TRP A 175 4.75 0.38 23.08
CA TRP A 175 5.10 -0.50 24.19
C TRP A 175 6.60 -0.43 24.47
N ASN A 176 7.02 -0.77 25.70
CA ASN A 176 8.40 -0.59 26.15
C ASN A 176 9.44 -1.34 25.29
N GLU A 177 9.06 -2.45 24.67
CA GLU A 177 9.91 -3.23 23.76
C GLU A 177 10.17 -2.53 22.42
N ASP A 178 9.29 -1.61 22.00
CA ASP A 178 9.38 -0.88 20.73
C ASP A 178 10.17 0.46 20.87
N LYS A 179 10.48 0.89 22.10
CA LYS A 179 11.06 2.22 22.38
C LYS A 179 12.51 2.37 21.91
N ASN A 180 13.34 1.34 22.12
CA ASN A 180 14.77 1.41 21.78
C ASN A 180 15.04 1.57 20.28
N GLU A 181 14.19 0.99 19.42
CA GLU A 181 14.31 1.15 17.96
C GLU A 181 13.86 2.54 17.49
N ILE A 182 12.99 3.20 18.26
CA ILE A 182 12.38 4.48 17.89
C ILE A 182 13.17 5.68 18.44
N ASP A 183 13.84 5.55 19.58
CA ASP A 183 14.73 6.60 20.08
C ASP A 183 15.87 6.88 19.08
N LEU A 184 16.46 5.83 18.51
CA LEU A 184 17.45 5.93 17.44
C LEU A 184 16.87 6.51 16.13
N ALA A 185 15.62 6.20 15.83
CA ALA A 185 14.89 6.76 14.69
C ALA A 185 14.54 8.26 14.87
N HIS A 186 14.28 8.67 16.11
CA HIS A 186 13.94 10.05 16.44
C HIS A 186 15.13 10.98 16.22
N GLU A 187 16.34 10.55 16.61
CA GLU A 187 17.59 11.30 16.37
C GLU A 187 17.91 11.48 14.87
N ALA A 188 17.49 10.53 14.04
CA ALA A 188 17.74 10.55 12.60
C ALA A 188 16.68 11.33 11.78
N GLU A 189 15.65 11.89 12.41
CA GLU A 189 14.54 12.59 11.77
C GLU A 189 13.91 11.81 10.60
N ILE A 190 13.46 10.58 10.87
CA ILE A 190 13.00 9.67 9.83
C ILE A 190 11.50 9.77 9.51
N ILE A 191 11.15 9.29 8.32
CA ILE A 191 9.79 8.89 7.96
C ILE A 191 9.82 7.53 7.27
N GLY A 192 8.87 6.65 7.59
CA GLY A 192 8.71 5.34 6.98
C GLY A 192 7.46 5.27 6.11
N GLU A 193 7.58 4.77 4.87
CA GLU A 193 6.45 4.41 4.00
C GLU A 193 6.20 2.90 4.09
N LEU A 194 4.98 2.49 4.47
CA LEU A 194 4.64 1.09 4.64
C LEU A 194 4.47 0.37 3.30
N LYS A 195 5.14 -0.78 3.11
CA LYS A 195 5.04 -1.59 1.90
C LYS A 195 3.75 -2.43 1.86
N ASN A 196 3.37 -2.90 0.68
CA ASN A 196 2.29 -3.86 0.45
C ASN A 196 2.66 -5.32 0.82
N SER A 197 3.62 -5.49 1.75
CA SER A 197 4.24 -6.78 2.06
C SER A 197 3.24 -7.86 2.48
N GLN A 198 3.64 -9.11 2.22
CA GLN A 198 2.97 -10.31 2.71
C GLN A 198 3.01 -10.34 4.25
N ASP A 199 1.93 -10.79 4.88
CA ASP A 199 1.85 -11.01 6.34
C ASP A 199 2.57 -12.32 6.74
N LYS A 200 3.75 -12.57 6.16
CA LYS A 200 4.58 -13.76 6.41
C LYS A 200 5.52 -13.56 7.58
N ASP A 201 6.04 -12.35 7.71
CA ASP A 201 6.97 -12.00 8.77
C ASP A 201 6.17 -11.44 9.94
N SER A 202 6.62 -11.68 11.18
CA SER A 202 6.02 -11.04 12.37
C SER A 202 6.10 -9.50 12.35
N TYR A 203 6.74 -8.93 11.33
CA TYR A 203 7.12 -7.54 11.19
C TYR A 203 6.37 -6.84 10.05
N LEU A 204 6.21 -5.53 10.22
CA LEU A 204 5.82 -4.61 9.16
C LEU A 204 7.08 -4.16 8.40
N ARG A 205 7.02 -4.15 7.06
CA ARG A 205 8.13 -3.66 6.23
C ARG A 205 7.91 -2.22 5.80
N LEU A 206 8.89 -1.36 6.09
CA LEU A 206 8.88 0.06 5.79
C LEU A 206 10.06 0.39 4.86
N VAL A 207 9.82 1.31 3.93
CA VAL A 207 10.91 2.07 3.29
C VAL A 207 11.13 3.30 4.15
N VAL A 208 12.31 3.40 4.76
CA VAL A 208 12.67 4.49 5.67
C VAL A 208 13.53 5.50 4.93
N TYR A 209 13.18 6.77 5.10
CA TYR A 209 13.92 7.92 4.60
C TYR A 209 14.42 8.72 5.80
N SER A 210 15.66 9.19 5.72
CA SER A 210 16.32 9.96 6.79
C SER A 210 16.94 11.23 6.24
N HIS A 211 17.02 12.29 7.05
CA HIS A 211 17.76 13.50 6.69
C HIS A 211 19.28 13.24 6.69
N HIS A 212 19.72 12.38 7.60
CA HIS A 212 21.13 12.10 7.83
C HIS A 212 21.45 10.63 7.61
N VAL A 213 22.73 10.35 7.36
CA VAL A 213 23.21 8.96 7.34
C VAL A 213 23.04 8.37 8.73
N ILE A 214 22.35 7.24 8.82
CA ILE A 214 22.22 6.48 10.06
C ILE A 214 23.49 5.64 10.23
N SER A 215 24.40 6.15 11.07
CA SER A 215 25.72 5.54 11.31
C SER A 215 25.69 4.49 12.43
N ASN A 216 24.74 4.62 13.36
CA ASN A 216 24.57 3.67 14.46
C ASN A 216 23.80 2.44 13.96
N PRO A 217 24.21 1.21 14.35
CA PRO A 217 23.50 0.01 13.97
C PRO A 217 22.11 0.00 14.62
N ILE A 218 21.07 0.16 13.80
CA ILE A 218 19.69 -0.10 14.19
C ILE A 218 19.36 -1.53 13.76
N ASN A 219 18.91 -2.36 14.70
CA ASN A 219 18.50 -3.72 14.40
C ASN A 219 17.43 -3.70 13.30
N ASN A 220 17.48 -4.68 12.38
CA ASN A 220 16.49 -4.81 11.30
C ASN A 220 16.42 -3.64 10.29
N LEU A 221 17.37 -2.71 10.31
CA LEU A 221 17.52 -1.65 9.32
C LEU A 221 18.60 -2.01 8.31
N LEU A 222 18.23 -2.09 7.03
CA LEU A 222 19.12 -2.47 5.94
C LEU A 222 19.24 -1.32 4.93
N PRO A 223 20.45 -0.95 4.46
CA PRO A 223 20.59 0.12 3.48
C PRO A 223 20.03 -0.27 2.11
N ILE A 224 19.30 0.66 1.47
CA ILE A 224 18.88 0.58 0.07
C ILE A 224 19.73 1.53 -0.79
N SER A 225 19.91 2.76 -0.31
CA SER A 225 20.83 3.75 -0.87
C SER A 225 21.40 4.58 0.28
N THR A 226 22.66 4.36 0.61
CA THR A 226 23.37 5.17 1.62
C THR A 226 23.58 6.60 1.14
N LYS A 227 23.73 6.82 -0.17
CA LYS A 227 23.87 8.15 -0.78
C LYS A 227 22.61 9.00 -0.57
N ASP A 228 21.44 8.37 -0.66
CA ASP A 228 20.16 9.07 -0.61
C ASP A 228 19.47 8.94 0.75
N ASN A 229 20.12 8.32 1.73
CA ASN A 229 19.62 8.02 3.08
C ASN A 229 18.31 7.23 3.06
N ILE A 230 18.27 6.17 2.24
CA ILE A 230 17.11 5.28 2.08
C ILE A 230 17.45 3.90 2.60
N TYR A 231 16.56 3.35 3.41
CA TYR A 231 16.73 2.08 4.11
C TYR A 231 15.44 1.25 4.04
N GLU A 232 15.55 -0.07 4.22
CA GLU A 232 14.42 -0.95 4.49
C GLU A 232 14.45 -1.32 5.97
N PHE A 233 13.32 -1.18 6.64
CA PHE A 233 13.19 -1.46 8.06
C PHE A 233 12.11 -2.48 8.32
N ARG A 234 12.41 -3.51 9.13
CA ARG A 234 11.43 -4.47 9.63
C ARG A 234 11.03 -4.06 11.04
N PHE A 235 9.88 -3.43 11.15
CA PHE A 235 9.37 -2.85 12.38
C PHE A 235 8.37 -3.80 13.05
N SER A 236 8.57 -4.05 14.35
CA SER A 236 7.57 -4.75 15.17
C SER A 236 6.63 -3.73 15.78
N SER A 237 5.32 -3.91 15.56
CA SER A 237 4.30 -3.17 16.30
C SER A 237 3.04 -4.01 16.38
N PRO A 238 2.76 -4.65 17.53
CA PRO A 238 1.58 -5.48 17.71
C PRO A 238 0.29 -4.72 17.40
N PHE A 239 0.21 -3.45 17.79
CA PHE A 239 -0.94 -2.59 17.53
C PHE A 239 -1.15 -2.36 16.02
N LEU A 240 -0.14 -1.86 15.29
CA LEU A 240 -0.28 -1.60 13.85
C LEU A 240 -0.48 -2.87 13.04
N LYS A 241 0.15 -3.98 13.44
CA LYS A 241 -0.08 -5.28 12.83
C LYS A 241 -1.53 -5.73 13.00
N SER A 242 -2.08 -5.58 14.20
CA SER A 242 -3.47 -5.93 14.52
C SER A 242 -4.46 -5.06 13.73
N VAL A 243 -4.19 -3.76 13.60
CA VAL A 243 -4.98 -2.85 12.76
C VAL A 243 -4.89 -3.25 11.28
N ARG A 244 -3.69 -3.52 10.76
CA ARG A 244 -3.48 -3.92 9.35
C ARG A 244 -4.16 -5.24 9.02
N SER A 245 -4.01 -6.25 9.88
CA SER A 245 -4.58 -7.59 9.68
C SER A 245 -6.10 -7.55 9.64
N ASP A 246 -6.75 -6.87 10.60
CA ASP A 246 -8.21 -6.75 10.58
C ASP A 246 -8.69 -5.91 9.40
N ALA A 247 -7.98 -4.84 9.03
CA ALA A 247 -8.36 -4.04 7.87
C ALA A 247 -8.20 -4.84 6.56
N ASN A 248 -7.20 -5.72 6.45
CA ASN A 248 -7.07 -6.66 5.34
C ASN A 248 -8.23 -7.68 5.31
N LYS A 249 -8.59 -8.26 6.46
CA LYS A 249 -9.73 -9.19 6.59
C LYS A 249 -11.07 -8.55 6.27
N ASN A 250 -11.21 -7.25 6.55
CA ASN A 250 -12.40 -6.47 6.24
C ASN A 250 -12.34 -5.80 4.85
N HIS A 251 -11.32 -6.09 4.04
CA HIS A 251 -11.16 -5.51 2.71
C HIS A 251 -11.20 -3.97 2.70
N ILE A 252 -10.63 -3.33 3.71
CA ILE A 252 -10.55 -1.87 3.79
C ILE A 252 -9.34 -1.42 2.97
N MET A 253 -9.60 -0.78 1.83
CA MET A 253 -8.54 -0.28 0.94
C MET A 253 -7.81 0.88 1.59
N ARG A 254 -6.48 0.83 1.53
CA ARG A 254 -5.61 1.92 1.97
C ARG A 254 -4.56 2.18 0.91
N LEU A 255 -4.42 3.44 0.51
CA LEU A 255 -3.60 3.87 -0.63
C LEU A 255 -2.15 4.08 -0.25
N ARG A 256 -1.92 4.67 0.92
CA ARG A 256 -0.60 4.89 1.52
C ARG A 256 -0.67 4.94 3.02
N HIS A 257 0.44 4.56 3.65
CA HIS A 257 0.66 4.74 5.08
C HIS A 257 2.07 5.27 5.28
N PHE A 258 2.15 6.35 6.03
CA PHE A 258 3.39 6.92 6.50
C PHE A 258 3.43 6.82 8.02
N VAL A 259 4.62 6.56 8.54
CA VAL A 259 4.88 6.34 9.95
C VAL A 259 6.07 7.21 10.33
N LYS A 260 5.96 8.02 11.37
CA LYS A 260 7.08 8.82 11.89
C LYS A 260 7.10 8.85 13.42
N PRO A 261 8.29 8.84 14.06
CA PRO A 261 8.42 9.12 15.48
C PRO A 261 7.84 10.48 15.85
N ALA A 262 7.21 10.57 17.03
CA ALA A 262 6.66 11.80 17.59
C ALA A 262 6.83 11.78 19.12
N GLY A 263 8.06 12.05 19.60
CA GLY A 263 8.42 11.84 20.99
C GLY A 263 8.30 10.37 21.39
N ASP A 264 7.56 10.08 22.45
CA ASP A 264 7.27 8.72 22.95
C ASP A 264 6.13 8.01 22.20
N LYS A 265 5.61 8.64 21.15
CA LYS A 265 4.52 8.13 20.32
C LYS A 265 4.98 7.86 18.90
N LEU A 266 4.16 7.08 18.21
CA LEU A 266 4.25 6.92 16.78
C LEU A 266 3.10 7.66 16.12
N ARG A 267 3.42 8.55 15.17
CA ARG A 267 2.42 9.20 14.33
C ARG A 267 2.26 8.44 13.03
N VAL A 268 1.03 8.07 12.71
CA VAL A 268 0.67 7.35 11.49
C VAL A 268 -0.29 8.20 10.67
N THR A 269 0.05 8.40 9.40
CA THR A 269 -0.79 9.08 8.41
C THR A 269 -1.20 8.08 7.35
N VAL A 270 -2.50 7.90 7.17
CA VAL A 270 -3.08 6.97 6.20
C VAL A 270 -3.88 7.75 5.17
N PHE A 271 -3.61 7.46 3.89
CA PHE A 271 -4.42 7.93 2.77
C PHE A 271 -5.33 6.78 2.34
N LEU A 272 -6.61 7.06 2.24
CA LEU A 272 -7.63 6.06 1.93
C LEU A 272 -8.73 6.64 1.06
N PRO A 273 -9.44 5.81 0.28
CA PRO A 273 -10.69 6.24 -0.34
C PRO A 273 -11.63 6.80 0.72
N ARG A 274 -12.34 7.87 0.39
CA ARG A 274 -13.29 8.50 1.31
C ARG A 274 -14.33 7.51 1.83
N SER A 275 -14.79 6.60 0.97
CA SER A 275 -15.75 5.53 1.30
C SER A 275 -15.22 4.52 2.32
N SER A 276 -13.91 4.37 2.48
CA SER A 276 -13.30 3.46 3.46
C SER A 276 -13.04 4.14 4.81
N MET A 277 -13.28 5.46 4.93
CA MET A 277 -12.86 6.24 6.09
C MET A 277 -13.56 5.83 7.37
N TYR A 278 -14.88 5.72 7.34
CA TYR A 278 -15.66 5.38 8.53
C TYR A 278 -15.35 3.95 9.01
N GLU A 279 -15.24 2.99 8.10
CA GLU A 279 -14.87 1.61 8.43
C GLU A 279 -13.48 1.53 9.06
N TYR A 280 -12.49 2.22 8.47
CA TYR A 280 -11.12 2.22 9.00
C TYR A 280 -11.03 2.90 10.36
N TYR A 281 -11.70 4.05 10.54
CA TYR A 281 -11.77 4.77 11.80
C TYR A 281 -12.42 3.92 12.90
N SER A 282 -13.54 3.27 12.59
CA SER A 282 -14.25 2.40 13.52
C SER A 282 -13.41 1.20 13.94
N LEU A 283 -12.66 0.62 12.99
CA LEU A 283 -11.71 -0.46 13.26
C LEU A 283 -10.58 0.00 14.18
N LEU A 284 -9.98 1.16 13.91
CA LEU A 284 -8.92 1.74 14.73
C LEU A 284 -9.39 1.95 16.17
N TYR A 285 -10.56 2.57 16.36
CA TYR A 285 -11.13 2.82 17.69
C TYR A 285 -11.47 1.51 18.43
N SER A 286 -12.04 0.52 17.73
CA SER A 286 -12.32 -0.80 18.29
C SER A 286 -11.04 -1.50 18.77
N LYS A 287 -9.94 -1.40 17.99
CA LYS A 287 -8.63 -1.94 18.36
C LYS A 287 -8.01 -1.21 19.53
N ALA A 288 -8.06 0.13 19.54
CA ALA A 288 -7.57 0.95 20.63
C ALA A 288 -8.23 0.54 21.96
N ARG A 289 -9.57 0.49 21.98
CA ARG A 289 -10.36 0.11 23.14
C ARG A 289 -10.06 -1.30 23.65
N LYS A 290 -9.90 -2.28 22.74
CA LYS A 290 -9.64 -3.69 23.11
C LYS A 290 -8.25 -3.92 23.72
N ASN A 291 -7.26 -3.11 23.35
CA ASN A 291 -5.88 -3.28 23.79
C ASN A 291 -5.49 -2.27 24.89
N ASP A 292 -6.46 -1.57 25.49
CA ASP A 292 -6.25 -0.46 26.43
C ASP A 292 -5.19 0.55 25.93
N HIS A 293 -5.19 0.78 24.62
CA HIS A 293 -4.26 1.66 23.94
C HIS A 293 -4.91 3.01 23.71
N GLY A 294 -4.28 4.08 24.20
CA GLY A 294 -4.64 5.43 23.84
C GLY A 294 -4.30 5.72 22.37
N VAL A 295 -5.31 6.06 21.57
CA VAL A 295 -5.14 6.60 20.22
C VAL A 295 -5.68 8.02 20.19
N THR A 296 -4.86 8.96 19.74
CA THR A 296 -5.25 10.37 19.55
C THR A 296 -5.37 10.66 18.06
N ILE A 297 -6.53 11.18 17.65
CA ILE A 297 -6.77 11.57 16.25
C ILE A 297 -6.28 13.00 16.08
N MET A 298 -5.32 13.20 15.17
CA MET A 298 -4.73 14.51 14.90
C MET A 298 -5.44 15.19 13.73
N HIS A 299 -5.68 14.43 12.66
CA HIS A 299 -6.33 14.93 11.45
C HIS A 299 -7.29 13.89 10.90
N LEU A 300 -8.49 14.36 10.53
CA LEU A 300 -9.47 13.61 9.77
C LEU A 300 -10.06 14.57 8.73
N LEU A 301 -9.54 14.54 7.51
CA LEU A 301 -9.82 15.56 6.51
C LEU A 301 -9.84 15.01 5.09
N PRO A 302 -10.61 15.62 4.17
CA PRO A 302 -10.53 15.29 2.75
C PRO A 302 -9.15 15.66 2.18
N TYR A 303 -8.66 14.89 1.20
CA TYR A 303 -7.42 15.23 0.51
C TYR A 303 -7.55 16.58 -0.23
N SER A 304 -6.56 17.44 -0.04
CA SER A 304 -6.28 18.61 -0.87
C SER A 304 -4.76 18.70 -1.12
N SER A 305 -4.32 19.54 -2.05
CA SER A 305 -2.87 19.73 -2.31
C SER A 305 -2.12 20.25 -1.09
N ASP A 306 -2.78 21.02 -0.23
CA ASP A 306 -2.12 21.74 0.87
C ASP A 306 -1.76 20.81 2.04
N VAL A 307 -2.27 19.58 2.04
CA VAL A 307 -1.99 18.58 3.08
C VAL A 307 -0.49 18.26 3.20
N TRP A 308 0.25 18.39 2.10
CA TRP A 308 1.69 18.12 2.06
C TRP A 308 2.53 19.15 2.82
N GLU A 309 1.96 20.31 3.14
CA GLU A 309 2.63 21.38 3.89
C GLU A 309 2.72 21.09 5.39
N PHE A 310 1.89 20.18 5.91
CA PHE A 310 1.79 19.89 7.34
C PHE A 310 1.83 18.41 7.73
N LEU A 311 1.82 17.48 6.75
CA LEU A 311 1.92 16.03 7.00
C LEU A 311 3.36 15.52 7.00
#